data_AF-A0A818N3C7-F1
#
_entry.id   AF-A0A818N3C7-F1
#
_cell.length_a   1.000
_cell.length_b   1.000
_cell.length_c   1.000
_cell.angle_alpha   90.00
_cell.angle_beta   90.00
_cell.angle_gamma   90.00
#
_symmetry.space_group_name_H-M   'P 1'
#
loop_
_entity.id
_entity.type
_entity.pdbx_description
1 polymer ?
#
loop_
_entity_poly.entity_id
_entity_poly.type
_entity_poly.pdbx_seq_one_letter_code
_entity_poly.pdbx_strand_id
1 'polypeptide(L)'
;ASAPANSIQSSISIITRDSSNAVNSSSRMQQYTTDRIKFLLKQQPSTYKVLENEKNKSSICWKVFGFPAKRIENTNEYQKIDGFTSCRTCYQTFSYT
;
A
#
# COMPACT_ATOMS: atom_id res chain seq x y z
N ALA A 1 -6.40 -17.36 39.62
CA ALA A 1 -7.36 -17.89 38.63
C ALA A 1 -6.59 -18.16 37.35
N SER A 2 -6.36 -19.44 37.06
CA SER A 2 -5.59 -19.91 35.90
C SER A 2 -6.54 -20.13 34.73
N ALA A 3 -6.29 -19.48 33.59
CA ALA A 3 -6.97 -19.76 32.33
C ALA A 3 -6.05 -20.61 31.43
N PRO A 4 -6.58 -21.63 30.74
CA PRO A 4 -5.76 -22.62 30.03
C PRO A 4 -5.30 -22.11 28.66
N ALA A 5 -4.12 -22.59 28.26
CA ALA A 5 -3.64 -22.59 26.89
C ALA A 5 -4.53 -23.48 26.02
N ASN A 6 -4.90 -23.01 24.83
CA ASN A 6 -5.41 -23.88 23.77
C ASN A 6 -4.74 -23.59 22.43
N SER A 7 -3.97 -24.59 22.03
CA SER A 7 -3.36 -24.83 20.73
C SER A 7 -4.43 -25.07 19.67
N ILE A 8 -4.36 -24.37 18.53
CA ILE A 8 -5.13 -24.73 17.33
C ILE A 8 -4.17 -24.83 16.13
N GLN A 9 -3.65 -26.04 15.99
CA GLN A 9 -3.68 -26.90 14.81
C GLN A 9 -3.42 -26.25 13.43
N SER A 10 -2.23 -26.58 12.92
CA SER A 10 -1.80 -26.42 11.54
C SER A 10 -2.80 -27.00 10.53
N SER A 11 -3.14 -26.20 9.51
CA SER A 11 -3.71 -26.69 8.26
C SER A 11 -2.69 -26.47 7.16
N ILE A 12 -1.88 -27.50 6.90
CA ILE A 12 -0.98 -27.56 5.74
C ILE A 12 -1.81 -28.02 4.55
N SER A 13 -2.14 -27.09 3.66
CA SER A 13 -2.72 -27.44 2.36
C SER A 13 -1.58 -27.84 1.42
N ILE A 14 -1.39 -29.15 1.25
CA ILE A 14 -0.56 -29.72 0.18
C ILE A 14 -1.31 -29.43 -1.13
N ILE A 15 -0.79 -28.51 -1.95
CA ILE A 15 -1.28 -28.31 -3.31
C ILE A 15 -0.26 -28.91 -4.28
N THR A 16 -0.74 -29.94 -4.97
CA THR A 16 -0.12 -30.78 -5.97
C THR A 16 0.47 -29.96 -7.12
N ARG A 17 1.64 -30.40 -7.61
CA ARG A 17 2.24 -29.92 -8.85
C ARG A 17 1.33 -30.25 -10.03
N ASP A 18 0.84 -29.23 -10.71
CA ASP A 18 0.46 -29.33 -12.12
C ASP A 18 1.08 -28.15 -12.87
N SER A 19 1.88 -28.48 -13.88
CA SER A 19 2.57 -27.54 -14.75
C SER A 19 1.57 -26.90 -15.70
N SER A 20 1.21 -25.66 -15.41
CA SER A 20 0.56 -24.78 -16.38
C SER A 20 1.08 -23.36 -16.19
N ASN A 21 1.64 -22.83 -17.27
CA ASN A 21 2.23 -21.50 -17.41
C ASN A 21 1.21 -20.40 -17.01
N ALA A 22 1.27 -19.97 -15.75
CA ALA A 22 0.62 -18.75 -15.29
C ALA A 22 1.68 -17.93 -14.58
N VAL A 23 2.05 -16.81 -15.21
CA VAL A 23 2.94 -15.79 -14.65
C VAL A 23 2.34 -15.36 -13.32
N ASN A 24 2.84 -15.97 -12.25
CA ASN A 24 2.38 -15.74 -10.89
C ASN A 24 2.99 -14.42 -10.40
N SER A 25 2.54 -13.31 -10.97
CA SER A 25 2.66 -12.00 -10.38
C SER A 25 1.64 -11.89 -9.25
N SER A 26 1.71 -12.80 -8.27
CA SER A 26 1.22 -12.56 -6.93
C SER A 26 2.13 -11.51 -6.32
N SER A 27 1.92 -10.27 -6.76
CA SER A 27 2.29 -9.09 -6.03
C SER A 27 1.72 -9.27 -4.63
N ARG A 28 2.57 -9.67 -3.67
CA ARG A 28 2.23 -9.59 -2.25
C ARG A 28 1.62 -8.21 -2.07
N MET A 29 0.31 -8.14 -1.83
CA MET A 29 -0.34 -6.89 -1.46
C MET A 29 0.40 -6.43 -0.21
N GLN A 30 1.36 -5.52 -0.37
CA GLN A 30 2.04 -4.91 0.76
C GLN A 30 0.93 -4.23 1.53
N GLN A 31 0.58 -4.78 2.70
CA GLN A 31 -0.44 -4.18 3.54
C GLN A 31 0.10 -2.84 4.00
N TYR A 32 -0.44 -1.78 3.41
CA TYR A 32 -0.16 -0.42 3.82
C TYR A 32 -1.12 -0.03 4.94
N THR A 33 -0.60 0.70 5.92
CA THR A 33 -1.39 1.43 6.92
C THR A 33 -1.16 2.92 6.75
N THR A 34 -2.05 3.74 7.29
CA THR A 34 -1.92 5.21 7.26
C THR A 34 -0.58 5.66 7.86
N ASP A 35 -0.21 5.14 9.03
CA ASP A 35 1.05 5.48 9.69
C ASP A 35 2.28 5.00 8.90
N ARG A 36 2.20 3.83 8.29
CA ARG A 36 3.30 3.31 7.47
C ARG A 36 3.52 4.17 6.23
N ILE A 37 2.46 4.57 5.53
CA ILE A 37 2.57 5.44 4.36
C ILE A 37 3.16 6.80 4.77
N LYS A 38 2.64 7.41 5.84
CA LYS A 38 3.17 8.67 6.38
C LYS A 38 4.66 8.57 6.70
N PHE A 39 5.09 7.49 7.34
CA PHE A 39 6.49 7.23 7.63
C PHE A 39 7.32 7.12 6.35
N LEU A 40 6.88 6.34 5.36
CA LEU A 40 7.60 6.13 4.11
C LEU A 40 7.74 7.41 3.28
N LEU A 41 6.67 8.21 3.19
CA LEU A 41 6.70 9.52 2.52
C LEU A 41 7.70 10.49 3.15
N LYS A 42 7.86 10.44 4.49
CA LYS A 42 8.81 11.29 5.22
C LYS A 42 10.25 10.80 5.10
N GLN A 43 10.47 9.50 5.24
CA GLN A 43 11.82 8.92 5.40
C GLN A 43 12.44 8.49 4.07
N GLN A 44 11.64 8.26 3.03
CA GLN A 44 12.11 7.74 1.75
C GLN A 44 11.53 8.55 0.56
N PRO A 45 11.77 9.88 0.49
CA PRO A 45 11.18 10.74 -0.54
C PRO A 45 11.66 10.43 -1.97
N SER A 46 12.78 9.72 -2.13
CA SER A 46 13.27 9.23 -3.43
C SER A 46 12.50 8.01 -3.95
N THR A 47 11.79 7.31 -3.06
CA THR A 47 11.04 6.09 -3.37
C THR A 47 9.54 6.29 -3.25
N TYR A 48 9.07 7.19 -2.38
CA TYR A 48 7.65 7.44 -2.15
C TYR A 48 7.32 8.91 -2.36
N LYS A 49 6.19 9.18 -3.00
CA LYS A 49 5.69 10.55 -3.20
C LYS A 49 4.16 10.62 -3.19
N VAL A 50 3.64 11.82 -3.10
CA VAL A 50 2.21 12.11 -3.26
C VAL A 50 1.95 12.60 -4.69
N LEU A 51 1.15 11.85 -5.45
CA LEU A 51 0.70 12.18 -6.80
C LEU A 51 -0.49 13.13 -6.76
N GLU A 52 -0.53 14.12 -7.65
CA GLU A 52 -1.71 14.98 -7.83
C GLU A 52 -2.88 14.19 -8.42
N ASN A 53 -4.11 14.60 -8.09
CA ASN A 53 -5.29 14.08 -8.76
C ASN A 53 -5.58 14.89 -10.03
N GLU A 54 -4.96 14.48 -11.14
CA GLU A 54 -5.09 15.14 -12.44
C GLU A 54 -6.53 15.30 -12.93
N LYS A 55 -7.43 14.39 -12.54
CA LYS A 55 -8.83 14.41 -12.99
C LYS A 55 -9.71 15.42 -12.24
N ASN A 56 -9.35 15.76 -11.00
CA ASN A 56 -10.22 16.56 -10.11
C ASN A 56 -9.48 17.74 -9.45
N LYS A 57 -8.56 18.38 -10.18
CA LYS A 57 -7.73 19.49 -9.65
C LYS A 57 -8.51 20.70 -9.13
N SER A 58 -9.74 20.89 -9.61
CA SER A 58 -10.57 22.05 -9.24
C SER A 58 -11.06 22.01 -7.80
N SER A 59 -11.24 20.81 -7.22
CA SER A 59 -11.67 20.67 -5.83
C SER A 59 -10.59 21.17 -4.89
N ILE A 60 -10.98 21.98 -3.90
CA ILE A 60 -10.08 22.52 -2.88
C ILE A 60 -9.34 21.38 -2.15
N CYS A 61 -10.01 20.26 -1.90
CA CYS A 61 -9.40 19.09 -1.27
C CYS A 61 -8.20 18.56 -2.09
N TRP A 62 -8.33 18.45 -3.41
CA TRP A 62 -7.27 17.94 -4.28
C TRP A 62 -6.13 18.93 -4.54
N LYS A 63 -6.26 20.20 -4.10
CA LYS A 63 -5.13 21.14 -4.05
C LYS A 63 -4.16 20.79 -2.91
N VAL A 64 -4.70 20.27 -1.80
CA VAL A 64 -3.94 19.94 -0.57
C VAL A 64 -3.54 18.47 -0.53
N PHE A 65 -4.42 17.59 -1.03
CA PHE A 65 -4.30 16.15 -0.98
C PHE A 65 -3.95 15.53 -2.32
N GLY A 66 -3.41 14.32 -2.27
CA GLY A 66 -3.12 13.51 -3.45
C GLY A 66 -2.98 12.04 -3.10
N PHE A 67 -2.60 11.22 -4.08
CA PHE A 67 -2.49 9.79 -3.89
C PHE A 67 -1.06 9.41 -3.49
N PRO A 68 -0.84 8.72 -2.35
CA PRO A 68 0.46 8.17 -2.05
C PRO A 68 0.84 7.13 -3.12
N ALA A 69 2.12 7.12 -3.50
CA ALA A 69 2.62 6.24 -4.53
C ALA A 69 4.06 5.79 -4.24
N LYS A 70 4.40 4.61 -4.73
CA LYS A 70 5.74 4.02 -4.65
C LYS A 70 6.36 4.01 -6.03
N ARG A 71 7.62 4.39 -6.15
CA ARG A 71 8.38 4.29 -7.39
C ARG A 71 8.51 2.82 -7.80
N ILE A 72 8.23 2.54 -9.06
CA ILE A 72 8.45 1.21 -9.63
C ILE A 72 9.98 1.04 -9.80
N GLU A 73 10.48 -0.12 -9.40
CA GLU A 73 11.92 -0.40 -9.43
C GLU A 73 12.45 -0.32 -10.87
N ASN A 74 13.61 0.31 -11.05
CA ASN A 74 14.26 0.53 -12.36
C ASN A 74 13.46 1.39 -13.35
N THR A 75 12.41 2.10 -12.93
CA THR A 75 11.71 3.06 -13.79
C THR A 75 11.60 4.44 -13.14
N ASN A 76 11.13 5.41 -13.91
CA ASN A 76 10.76 6.74 -13.40
C ASN A 76 9.26 6.85 -13.06
N GLU A 77 8.56 5.72 -13.13
CA GLU A 77 7.12 5.66 -12.90
C GLU A 77 6.80 5.38 -11.44
N TYR A 78 5.58 5.72 -11.06
CA TYR A 78 5.08 5.55 -9.70
C TYR A 78 3.77 4.78 -9.72
N GLN A 79 3.71 3.72 -8.93
CA GLN A 79 2.50 2.95 -8.69
C GLN A 79 1.72 3.55 -7.52
N LYS A 80 0.45 3.89 -7.77
CA LYS A 80 -0.47 4.39 -6.74
C LYS A 80 -0.68 3.35 -5.65
N ILE A 81 -0.71 3.78 -4.40
CA ILE A 81 -1.13 2.95 -3.27
C ILE A 81 -2.63 3.19 -3.08
N ASP A 82 -3.45 2.23 -3.50
CA ASP A 82 -4.91 2.30 -3.47
C ASP A 82 -5.49 2.34 -2.05
N GLY A 83 -6.66 2.98 -1.90
CA GLY A 83 -7.38 3.09 -0.63
C GLY A 83 -6.87 4.18 0.31
N PHE A 84 -5.92 5.02 -0.14
CA PHE A 84 -5.34 6.08 0.69
C PHE A 84 -5.23 7.41 -0.04
N THR A 85 -5.31 8.48 0.74
CA THR A 85 -4.99 9.85 0.33
C THR A 85 -4.00 10.46 1.32
N SER A 86 -3.09 11.31 0.85
CA SER A 86 -2.07 11.94 1.70
C SER A 86 -1.99 13.44 1.42
N CYS A 87 -1.82 14.23 2.48
CA CYS A 87 -1.51 15.65 2.35
C CYS A 87 -0.13 15.81 1.70
N ARG A 88 -0.03 16.72 0.73
CA ARG A 88 1.22 16.97 -0.01
C ARG A 88 2.31 17.61 0.84
N THR A 89 1.93 18.36 1.87
CA THR A 89 2.87 19.15 2.69
C THR A 89 3.28 18.41 3.97
N CYS A 90 2.31 17.89 4.73
CA CYS A 90 2.59 17.27 6.04
C CYS A 90 2.62 15.74 6.01
N TYR A 91 2.27 15.13 4.87
CA TYR A 91 2.17 13.68 4.66
C TYR A 91 1.21 12.97 5.62
N GLN A 92 0.26 13.69 6.22
CA GLN A 92 -0.82 13.05 6.96
C GLN A 92 -1.63 12.21 5.97
N THR A 93 -1.74 10.91 6.26
CA THR A 93 -2.40 9.93 5.40
C THR A 93 -3.72 9.48 6.01
N PHE A 94 -4.74 9.37 5.16
CA PHE A 94 -6.07 8.89 5.49
C PHE A 94 -6.42 7.71 4.59
N SER A 95 -7.08 6.70 5.15
CA SER A 95 -7.67 5.60 4.38
C SER A 95 -9.11 5.93 4.00
N TYR A 96 -9.50 5.62 2.78
CA TYR A 96 -10.90 5.66 2.35
C TYR A 96 -11.25 4.28 1.77
N THR A 97 -12.28 3.68 2.36
CA THR A 97 -12.86 2.40 1.94
C THR A 97 -14.14 2.64 1.16
#